data_AF-A0A1Y1KXW5-F1
#
_entry.id   AF-A0A1Y1KXW5-F1
#
_cell.length_a   1.000
_cell.length_b   1.000
_cell.length_c   1.000
_cell.angle_alpha   90.00
_cell.angle_beta   90.00
_cell.angle_gamma   90.00
#
_symmetry.space_group_name_H-M   'P 1'
#
loop_
_entity.id
_entity.type
_entity.pdbx_description
1 polymer ?
#
loop_
_entity_poly.entity_id
_entity_poly.type
_entity_poly.pdbx_seq_one_letter_code
_entity_poly.pdbx_strand_id
1 'polypeptide(L)'
;MYGMLLQSIQCYVQEEYGEDIWKEVLKSAKCKSTTFNTHQVYPEDTMSKLANALARITSTDVDKVMEFFGTCFVRYFSNFGYDVPIRSTGRYFTDFLQNVDNIHTQFRFTYPKMKSPSIYLTGIDENGCDMIYRSDRTGFIPYIKGAEKLVVLLKVC
;
A
#
# COMPACT_ATOMS: atom_id res chain seq x y z
N MET A 1 -7.43 9.86 1.59
CA MET A 1 -7.00 8.69 0.79
C MET A 1 -8.22 7.89 0.33
N TYR A 2 -8.10 7.17 -0.79
CA TYR A 2 -9.19 6.30 -1.27
C TYR A 2 -9.31 5.02 -0.45
N GLY A 3 -10.54 4.52 -0.31
CA GLY A 3 -10.85 3.33 0.47
C GLY A 3 -10.27 2.04 -0.09
N MET A 4 -9.82 2.01 -1.35
CA MET A 4 -9.11 0.86 -1.91
C MET A 4 -7.92 0.42 -1.02
N LEU A 5 -7.14 1.39 -0.52
CA LEU A 5 -6.01 1.11 0.38
C LEU A 5 -6.47 0.57 1.74
N LEU A 6 -7.63 1.03 2.22
CA LEU A 6 -8.16 0.66 3.53
C LEU A 6 -8.88 -0.69 3.48
N GLN A 7 -9.48 -1.02 2.34
CA GLN A 7 -10.12 -2.30 2.09
C GLN A 7 -9.10 -3.43 1.98
N SER A 8 -7.93 -3.18 1.36
CA SER A 8 -6.85 -4.16 1.35
C SER A 8 -6.34 -4.44 2.77
N ILE A 9 -6.20 -3.39 3.60
CA ILE A 9 -5.85 -3.54 5.02
C ILE A 9 -6.90 -4.35 5.76
N GLN A 10 -8.18 -3.98 5.63
CA GLN A 10 -9.28 -4.70 6.28
C GLN A 10 -9.25 -6.18 5.94
N CYS A 11 -9.18 -6.53 4.65
CA CYS A 11 -9.18 -7.90 4.17
C CYS A 11 -8.07 -8.74 4.84
N TYR A 12 -6.83 -8.25 4.81
CA TYR A 12 -5.70 -9.02 5.30
C TYR A 12 -5.51 -8.95 6.82
N VAL A 13 -5.99 -7.89 7.49
CA VAL A 13 -6.03 -7.90 8.96
C VAL A 13 -7.05 -8.91 9.46
N GLN A 14 -8.22 -8.99 8.82
CA GLN A 14 -9.23 -10.01 9.13
C GLN A 14 -8.73 -11.44 8.84
N GLU A 15 -7.98 -11.62 7.74
CA GLU A 15 -7.38 -12.91 7.38
C GLU A 15 -6.30 -13.37 8.38
N GLU A 16 -5.37 -12.50 8.75
CA GLU A 16 -4.19 -12.86 9.55
C GLU A 16 -4.46 -12.82 11.07
N TYR A 17 -5.32 -11.91 11.53
CA TYR A 17 -5.57 -11.67 12.96
C TYR A 17 -7.02 -11.94 13.39
N GLY A 18 -7.92 -12.20 12.46
CA GLY A 18 -9.33 -12.46 12.74
C GLY A 18 -10.19 -11.21 12.91
N GLU A 19 -11.50 -11.44 12.91
CA GLU A 19 -12.53 -10.39 12.94
C GLU A 19 -12.55 -9.61 14.26
N ASP A 20 -12.25 -10.25 15.38
CA ASP A 20 -12.30 -9.61 16.70
C ASP A 20 -11.19 -8.57 16.86
N ILE A 21 -9.97 -8.90 16.41
CA ILE A 21 -8.85 -7.95 16.36
C ILE A 21 -9.18 -6.78 15.44
N TRP A 22 -9.79 -7.03 14.28
CA TRP A 22 -10.21 -5.97 13.37
C TRP A 22 -11.19 -4.97 14.02
N LYS A 23 -12.22 -5.48 14.72
CA LYS A 23 -13.17 -4.64 15.46
C LYS A 23 -12.49 -3.82 16.55
N GLU A 24 -11.55 -4.42 17.26
CA GLU A 24 -10.77 -3.72 18.29
C GLU A 24 -9.89 -2.62 17.69
N VAL A 25 -9.25 -2.89 16.55
CA VAL A 25 -8.46 -1.91 15.79
C VAL A 25 -9.34 -0.72 15.39
N LEU A 26 -10.53 -0.95 14.83
CA LEU A 26 -11.45 0.13 14.45
C LEU A 26 -11.86 0.99 15.66
N LYS A 27 -12.16 0.35 16.79
CA LYS A 27 -12.50 1.03 18.05
C LYS A 27 -11.34 1.87 18.58
N SER A 28 -10.13 1.30 18.63
CA SER A 28 -8.90 1.97 19.09
C SER A 28 -8.49 3.13 18.17
N ALA A 29 -8.67 2.97 16.86
CA ALA A 29 -8.42 4.01 15.86
C ALA A 29 -9.50 5.11 15.83
N LYS A 30 -10.59 4.97 16.60
CA LYS A 30 -11.78 5.83 16.57
C LYS A 30 -12.34 5.97 15.15
N CYS A 31 -12.29 4.89 14.37
CA CYS A 31 -12.82 4.87 13.02
C CYS A 31 -14.35 4.80 13.06
N LYS A 32 -15.03 5.72 12.38
CA LYS A 32 -16.50 5.71 12.30
C LYS A 32 -17.03 4.67 11.30
N SER A 33 -16.20 4.25 10.36
CA SER A 33 -16.56 3.31 9.31
C SER A 33 -16.31 1.88 9.77
N THR A 34 -17.31 1.01 9.61
CA THR A 34 -17.21 -0.43 9.87
C THR A 34 -16.73 -1.20 8.65
N THR A 35 -16.94 -0.63 7.45
CA THR A 35 -16.50 -1.17 6.16
C THR A 35 -15.92 -0.05 5.28
N PHE A 36 -15.00 -0.42 4.40
CA PHE A 36 -14.38 0.50 3.45
C PHE A 36 -14.87 0.27 2.02
N ASN A 37 -15.19 1.36 1.30
CA ASN A 37 -15.58 1.34 -0.11
C ASN A 37 -14.44 1.88 -0.98
N THR A 38 -14.09 1.16 -2.05
CA THR A 38 -12.96 1.49 -2.94
C THR A 38 -12.95 2.94 -3.44
N HIS A 39 -14.10 3.47 -3.87
CA HIS A 39 -14.21 4.78 -4.50
C HIS A 39 -14.55 5.91 -3.51
N GLN A 40 -14.72 5.58 -2.23
CA GLN A 40 -14.94 6.58 -1.19
C GLN A 40 -13.60 7.18 -0.72
N VAL A 41 -13.61 8.47 -0.41
CA VAL A 41 -12.46 9.18 0.15
C VAL A 41 -12.59 9.26 1.66
N TYR A 42 -11.52 8.89 2.35
CA TYR A 42 -11.37 8.88 3.81
C TYR A 42 -10.29 9.89 4.23
N PRO A 43 -10.29 10.36 5.50
CA PRO A 43 -9.24 11.21 6.04
C PRO A 43 -7.83 10.65 5.82
N GLU A 44 -6.86 11.51 5.50
CA GLU A 44 -5.48 11.10 5.18
C GLU A 44 -4.75 10.42 6.36
N ASP A 45 -5.19 10.65 7.59
CA ASP A 45 -4.61 10.05 8.80
C ASP A 45 -5.21 8.68 9.15
N THR A 46 -6.19 8.19 8.38
CA THR A 46 -6.92 6.95 8.68
C THR A 46 -6.00 5.74 8.71
N MET A 47 -5.13 5.57 7.70
CA MET A 47 -4.18 4.46 7.66
C MET A 47 -3.22 4.50 8.85
N SER A 48 -2.67 5.67 9.18
CA SER A 48 -1.76 5.84 10.31
C SER A 48 -2.45 5.52 11.64
N LYS A 49 -3.72 5.91 11.82
CA LYS A 49 -4.51 5.56 13.01
C LYS A 49 -4.73 4.05 13.13
N LEU A 50 -5.04 3.38 12.03
CA LEU A 50 -5.19 1.92 11.98
C LEU A 50 -3.86 1.22 12.29
N ALA A 51 -2.75 1.67 11.71
CA ALA A 51 -1.43 1.10 11.95
C ALA A 51 -1.03 1.22 13.43
N ASN A 52 -1.20 2.40 14.02
CA ASN A 52 -0.94 2.64 15.44
C ASN A 52 -1.84 1.78 16.35
N ALA A 53 -3.11 1.58 15.98
CA ALA A 53 -4.03 0.75 16.75
C ALA A 53 -3.62 -0.73 16.70
N LEU A 54 -3.34 -1.26 15.50
CA LEU A 54 -2.93 -2.65 15.32
C LEU A 54 -1.57 -2.92 15.98
N ALA A 55 -0.60 -2.01 15.85
CA ALA A 55 0.69 -2.10 16.52
C ALA A 55 0.55 -2.23 18.04
N ARG A 56 -0.32 -1.42 18.66
CA ARG A 56 -0.60 -1.51 20.11
C ARG A 56 -1.24 -2.83 20.51
N ILE A 57 -2.23 -3.31 19.75
CA ILE A 57 -2.97 -4.54 20.07
C ILE A 57 -2.07 -5.77 19.91
N THR A 58 -1.25 -5.79 18.85
CA THR A 58 -0.34 -6.91 18.53
C THR A 58 1.04 -6.78 19.17
N SER A 59 1.27 -5.75 19.99
CA SER A 59 2.58 -5.45 20.60
C SER A 59 3.73 -5.45 19.59
N THR A 60 3.48 -4.90 18.40
CA THR A 60 4.43 -4.83 17.27
C THR A 60 4.79 -3.38 16.97
N ASP A 61 5.92 -3.16 16.30
CA ASP A 61 6.34 -1.84 15.85
C ASP A 61 5.45 -1.28 14.73
N VAL A 62 5.17 0.04 14.76
CA VAL A 62 4.31 0.70 13.77
C VAL A 62 4.89 0.61 12.36
N ASP A 63 6.20 0.67 12.18
CA ASP A 63 6.83 0.59 10.87
C ASP A 63 6.66 -0.80 10.28
N LYS A 64 6.74 -1.85 11.12
CA LYS A 64 6.43 -3.23 10.69
C LYS A 64 4.97 -3.41 10.27
N VAL A 65 4.04 -2.77 10.98
CA VAL A 65 2.63 -2.78 10.59
C VAL A 65 2.40 -2.03 9.28
N MET A 66 3.08 -0.89 9.09
CA MET A 66 3.01 -0.13 7.84
C MET A 66 3.63 -0.92 6.67
N GLU A 67 4.75 -1.61 6.87
CA GLU A 67 5.31 -2.56 5.90
C GLU A 67 4.29 -3.66 5.54
N PHE A 68 3.68 -4.28 6.55
CA PHE A 68 2.61 -5.26 6.35
C PHE A 68 1.46 -4.67 5.51
N PHE A 69 1.00 -3.45 5.79
CA PHE A 69 -0.04 -2.78 5.00
C PHE A 69 0.36 -2.56 3.54
N GLY A 70 1.64 -2.26 3.26
CA GLY A 70 2.17 -2.17 1.91
C GLY A 70 2.07 -3.49 1.17
N THR A 71 2.46 -4.59 1.83
CA THR A 71 2.32 -5.95 1.30
C THR A 71 0.84 -6.30 1.05
N CYS A 72 -0.06 -5.98 1.98
CA CYS A 72 -1.50 -6.19 1.82
C CYS A 72 -2.06 -5.51 0.57
N PHE A 73 -1.62 -4.28 0.27
CA PHE A 73 -2.06 -3.58 -0.91
C PHE A 73 -1.66 -4.30 -2.20
N VAL A 74 -0.40 -4.73 -2.32
CA VAL A 74 0.07 -5.43 -3.52
C VAL A 74 -0.62 -6.80 -3.66
N ARG A 75 -0.79 -7.57 -2.57
CA ARG A 75 -1.57 -8.84 -2.60
C ARG A 75 -2.99 -8.61 -3.09
N TYR A 76 -3.66 -7.59 -2.53
CA TYR A 76 -5.02 -7.25 -2.89
C TYR A 76 -5.10 -6.84 -4.36
N PHE A 77 -4.22 -5.95 -4.80
CA PHE A 77 -4.21 -5.43 -6.15
C PHE A 77 -3.97 -6.54 -7.20
N SER A 78 -3.08 -7.49 -6.93
CA SER A 78 -2.87 -8.66 -7.79
C SER A 78 -4.11 -9.54 -7.91
N ASN A 79 -4.87 -9.74 -6.82
CA ASN A 79 -6.09 -10.56 -6.83
C ASN A 79 -7.26 -9.93 -7.61
N PHE A 80 -7.22 -8.62 -7.86
CA PHE A 80 -8.25 -7.91 -8.64
C PHE A 80 -7.95 -7.85 -10.14
N GLY A 81 -6.99 -8.65 -10.64
CA GLY A 81 -6.64 -8.71 -12.06
C GLY A 81 -5.78 -7.54 -12.55
N TYR A 82 -5.21 -6.76 -11.62
CA TYR A 82 -4.20 -5.74 -11.95
C TYR A 82 -2.77 -6.29 -12.01
N ASP A 83 -2.63 -7.61 -11.89
CA ASP A 83 -1.41 -8.35 -12.15
C ASP A 83 -0.93 -8.19 -13.60
N VAL A 84 -1.85 -8.05 -14.56
CA VAL A 84 -1.54 -7.76 -15.97
C VAL A 84 -0.83 -6.40 -16.13
N PRO A 85 -1.39 -5.26 -15.64
CA PRO A 85 -0.67 -3.99 -15.57
C PRO A 85 0.71 -4.10 -14.92
N ILE A 86 0.84 -4.75 -13.75
CA ILE A 86 2.13 -4.90 -13.06
C ILE A 86 3.14 -5.67 -13.92
N ARG A 87 2.76 -6.80 -14.51
CA ARG A 87 3.63 -7.56 -15.41
C ARG A 87 3.97 -6.81 -16.70
N SER A 88 3.05 -5.97 -17.18
CA SER A 88 3.23 -5.20 -18.41
C SER A 88 4.24 -4.05 -18.27
N THR A 89 4.61 -3.67 -17.04
CA THR A 89 5.57 -2.58 -16.78
C THR A 89 7.03 -2.91 -17.10
N GLY A 90 7.35 -4.16 -17.47
CA GLY A 90 8.69 -4.55 -17.93
C GLY A 90 9.22 -5.81 -17.25
N ARG A 91 10.36 -6.31 -17.76
CA ARG A 91 10.94 -7.59 -17.34
C ARG A 91 11.70 -7.47 -16.02
N TYR A 92 12.33 -6.32 -15.77
CA TYR A 92 13.10 -6.08 -14.56
C TYR A 92 12.30 -5.33 -13.51
N PHE A 93 12.71 -5.42 -12.25
CA PHE A 93 12.07 -4.68 -11.15
C PHE A 93 12.21 -3.16 -11.33
N THR A 94 13.37 -2.71 -11.81
CA THR A 94 13.64 -1.30 -12.15
C THR A 94 12.69 -0.77 -13.22
N ASP A 95 12.32 -1.58 -14.22
CA ASP A 95 11.32 -1.21 -15.23
C ASP A 95 9.95 -0.93 -14.59
N PHE A 96 9.56 -1.71 -13.58
CA PHE A 96 8.31 -1.46 -12.84
C PHE A 96 8.36 -0.13 -12.09
N LEU A 97 9.45 0.13 -11.36
CA LEU A 97 9.61 1.37 -10.60
C LEU A 97 9.60 2.59 -11.53
N GLN A 98 10.23 2.51 -12.71
CA GLN A 98 10.20 3.58 -13.71
C GLN A 98 8.80 3.83 -14.29
N ASN A 99 7.93 2.80 -14.31
CA ASN A 99 6.59 2.89 -14.87
C ASN A 99 5.47 3.06 -13.83
N VAL A 100 5.78 3.09 -12.52
CA VAL A 100 4.75 3.16 -11.48
C VAL A 100 3.95 4.46 -11.55
N ASP A 101 4.59 5.56 -11.92
CA ASP A 101 3.94 6.87 -12.10
C ASP A 101 2.97 6.86 -13.30
N ASN A 102 3.23 6.04 -14.33
CA ASN A 102 2.31 5.85 -15.45
C ASN A 102 1.06 5.09 -15.00
N ILE A 103 1.20 4.05 -14.17
CA ILE A 103 0.06 3.36 -13.56
C ILE A 103 -0.74 4.35 -12.72
N HIS A 104 -0.10 5.13 -11.85
CA HIS A 104 -0.80 6.16 -11.07
C HIS A 104 -1.53 7.16 -11.96
N THR A 105 -0.96 7.55 -13.10
CA THR A 105 -1.63 8.45 -14.05
C THR A 105 -2.89 7.82 -14.64
N GLN A 106 -2.83 6.54 -15.05
CA GLN A 106 -4.00 5.81 -15.54
C GLN A 106 -5.09 5.69 -14.47
N PHE A 107 -4.71 5.43 -13.21
CA PHE A 107 -5.66 5.32 -12.12
C PHE A 107 -6.43 6.62 -11.84
N ARG A 108 -5.89 7.79 -12.20
CA ARG A 108 -6.60 9.07 -12.02
C ARG A 108 -7.87 9.18 -12.87
N PHE A 109 -8.01 8.41 -13.94
CA PHE A 109 -9.27 8.36 -14.70
C PHE A 109 -10.43 7.79 -13.88
N THR A 110 -10.16 6.77 -13.06
CA THR A 110 -11.15 6.14 -12.17
C THR A 110 -11.18 6.80 -10.78
N TYR A 111 -10.04 7.33 -10.32
CA TYR A 111 -9.82 7.91 -9.00
C TYR A 111 -9.39 9.39 -9.12
N PRO A 112 -10.29 10.31 -9.52
CA PRO A 112 -9.94 11.69 -9.87
C PRO A 112 -9.36 12.52 -8.72
N LYS A 113 -9.62 12.15 -7.47
CA LYS A 113 -9.07 12.82 -6.27
C LYS A 113 -7.78 12.18 -5.78
N MET A 114 -7.16 11.30 -6.58
CA MET A 114 -6.01 10.52 -6.13
C MET A 114 -4.78 11.41 -6.03
N LYS A 115 -4.19 11.40 -4.83
CA LYS A 115 -2.87 11.98 -4.57
C LYS A 115 -1.85 10.85 -4.55
N SER A 116 -1.26 10.56 -5.71
CA SER A 116 -0.20 9.55 -5.84
C SER A 116 1.15 10.14 -5.41
N PRO A 117 2.05 9.35 -4.81
CA PRO A 117 3.46 9.72 -4.74
C PRO A 117 4.07 9.72 -6.15
N SER A 118 5.28 10.27 -6.25
CA SER A 118 6.15 10.08 -7.41
C SER A 118 7.40 9.32 -7.02
N ILE A 119 7.81 8.39 -7.88
CA ILE A 119 9.00 7.56 -7.72
C ILE A 119 9.91 7.78 -8.93
N TYR A 120 11.17 8.11 -8.67
CA TYR A 120 12.19 8.25 -9.71
C TYR A 120 13.40 7.39 -9.35
N LEU A 121 13.99 6.76 -10.36
CA LEU A 121 15.25 6.05 -10.21
C LEU A 121 16.41 6.88 -10.71
N THR A 122 17.50 6.86 -9.96
CA THR A 122 18.81 7.40 -10.34
C THR A 122 19.88 6.34 -10.11
N GLY A 123 21.02 6.43 -10.80
CA GLY A 123 22.16 5.55 -10.54
C GLY A 123 21.84 4.05 -10.67
N ILE A 124 21.22 3.64 -11.77
CA ILE A 124 20.90 2.22 -12.00
C ILE A 124 22.16 1.51 -12.49
N ASP A 125 22.58 0.47 -11.77
CA ASP A 125 23.69 -0.42 -12.13
C ASP A 125 23.40 -1.89 -11.79
N GLU A 126 24.41 -2.75 -11.86
CA GLU A 126 24.31 -4.19 -11.56
C GLU A 126 24.07 -4.51 -10.08
N ASN A 127 24.37 -3.57 -9.18
CA ASN A 127 24.23 -3.71 -7.73
C ASN A 127 22.91 -3.13 -7.22
N GLY A 128 22.22 -2.30 -8.02
CA GLY A 128 20.89 -1.81 -7.70
C GLY A 128 20.56 -0.47 -8.36
N CYS A 129 19.75 0.33 -7.64
CA CYS A 129 19.38 1.67 -8.06
C CYS A 129 19.10 2.55 -6.84
N ASP A 130 19.36 3.84 -6.96
CA ASP A 130 18.89 4.83 -6.01
C ASP A 130 17.45 5.23 -6.33
N MET A 131 16.57 5.17 -5.33
CA MET A 131 15.17 5.51 -5.48
C MET A 131 14.83 6.81 -4.73
N ILE A 132 14.32 7.79 -5.47
CA ILE A 132 13.82 9.04 -4.92
C ILE A 132 12.30 8.95 -4.80
N TYR A 133 11.83 8.87 -3.56
CA TYR A 133 10.41 8.90 -3.21
C TYR A 133 9.97 10.32 -2.83
N ARG A 134 8.93 10.84 -3.50
CA ARG A 134 8.31 12.13 -3.17
C ARG A 134 6.82 11.96 -2.90
N SER A 135 6.36 12.47 -1.77
CA SER A 135 4.94 12.46 -1.41
C SER A 135 4.60 13.63 -0.49
N ASP A 136 3.36 14.10 -0.59
CA ASP A 136 2.77 15.02 0.39
C ASP A 136 2.48 14.33 1.74
N ARG A 137 2.54 12.99 1.78
CA ARG A 137 2.29 12.20 3.00
C ARG A 137 3.60 11.88 3.71
N THR A 138 3.63 12.12 5.02
CA THR A 138 4.75 11.76 5.89
C THR A 138 4.53 10.39 6.54
N GLY A 139 5.60 9.66 6.85
CA GLY A 139 5.53 8.36 7.53
C GLY A 139 5.14 7.15 6.65
N PHE A 140 5.15 7.30 5.32
CA PHE A 140 4.80 6.22 4.38
C PHE A 140 6.01 5.43 3.84
N ILE A 141 7.24 5.76 4.27
CA ILE A 141 8.43 5.03 3.85
C ILE A 141 8.32 3.52 4.17
N PRO A 142 7.92 3.08 5.39
CA PRO A 142 7.78 1.66 5.67
C PRO A 142 6.69 1.00 4.81
N TYR A 143 5.60 1.70 4.53
CA TYR A 143 4.55 1.22 3.63
C TYR A 143 5.07 0.94 2.22
N ILE A 144 5.86 1.85 1.67
CA ILE A 144 6.46 1.68 0.34
C ILE A 144 7.44 0.51 0.33
N LYS A 145 8.29 0.37 1.36
CA LYS A 145 9.20 -0.77 1.50
C LYS A 145 8.46 -2.11 1.47
N GLY A 146 7.34 -2.20 2.19
CA GLY A 146 6.52 -3.42 2.22
C GLY A 146 5.83 -3.73 0.90
N ALA A 147 5.38 -2.71 0.16
CA ALA A 147 4.82 -2.88 -1.17
C ALA A 147 5.87 -3.37 -2.18
N GLU A 148 7.03 -2.71 -2.22
CA GLU A 148 8.12 -3.04 -3.14
C GLU A 148 8.70 -4.43 -2.91
N LYS A 149 8.90 -4.81 -1.65
CA LYS A 149 9.38 -6.16 -1.29
C LYS A 149 8.50 -7.26 -1.88
N LEU A 150 7.18 -7.07 -1.88
CA LEU A 150 6.27 -8.05 -2.46
C LEU A 150 6.28 -8.01 -4.00
N VAL A 151 6.40 -6.83 -4.61
CA VAL A 151 6.50 -6.73 -6.09
C VAL A 151 7.75 -7.45 -6.60
N VAL A 152 8.89 -7.35 -5.90
CA VAL A 152 10.10 -8.11 -6.23
C VAL A 152 9.80 -9.61 -6.23
N LEU A 153 9.15 -10.12 -5.19
CA LEU A 153 8.79 -11.54 -5.08
C LEU A 153 7.85 -12.00 -6.22
N LEU A 154 6.87 -11.17 -6.60
CA LEU A 154 5.94 -11.47 -7.69
C LEU A 154 6.57 -11.48 -9.09
N LYS A 155 7.75 -10.86 -9.28
CA LYS A 155 8.50 -10.90 -10.55
C LYS A 155 9.50 -12.05 -10.63
N VAL A 156 9.85 -12.67 -9.51
CA VAL A 156 10.81 -13.79 -9.44
C VAL A 156 10.10 -15.15 -9.56
N CYS A 157 8.81 -15.22 -9.28
CA CYS A 157 7.96 -16.40 -9.45
C CYS A 157 7.29 -16.43 -10.83
#